data_AF-A7VY47-F1
#
_entry.id   AF-A7VY47-F1
#
_cell.length_a   1.000
_cell.length_b   1.000
_cell.length_c   1.000
_cell.angle_alpha   90.00
_cell.angle_beta   90.00
_cell.angle_gamma   90.00
#
_symmetry.space_group_name_H-M   'P 1'
#
loop_
_entity.id
_entity.type
_entity.pdbx_description
1 polymer ?
#
loop_
_entity_poly.entity_id
_entity_poly.type
_entity_poly.pdbx_seq_one_letter_code
_entity_poly.pdbx_strand_id
1 'polypeptide(L)'
;MFESPDLYMDDLLGILAIEKIRYDHTGFIAGESLYGDDFPVVCYDALGNVADSISADVDDCDTYIQKFCFPGMEEFYRLCREYGRRNRVSFQNNPYVREAANFVNQEMNGIDSYCIDWRLFTPKKATKKKWPCLAVFTSIEFYQPVQLVESLYNIRTYYMQALEKLKKELQSSQMKTLYLTEVSQAAERKAA
;
A
#
# COMPACT_ATOMS: atom_id res chain seq x y z
N MET A 1 -12.54 26.52 -1.51
CA MET A 1 -12.12 25.14 -1.75
C MET A 1 -10.63 25.22 -2.00
N PHE A 2 -9.83 25.14 -0.95
CA PHE A 2 -8.38 25.13 -1.11
C PHE A 2 -8.02 23.71 -1.49
N GLU A 3 -7.52 23.53 -2.71
CA GLU A 3 -6.77 22.33 -3.07
C GLU A 3 -5.62 22.27 -2.07
N SER A 4 -5.62 21.26 -1.20
CA SER A 4 -4.46 20.93 -0.39
C SER A 4 -3.31 20.73 -1.37
N PRO A 5 -2.17 21.43 -1.22
CA PRO A 5 -1.00 21.11 -2.01
C PRO A 5 -0.74 19.62 -1.84
N ASP A 6 -0.57 18.89 -2.94
CA ASP A 6 0.09 17.59 -2.90
C ASP A 6 1.49 17.86 -2.34
N LEU A 7 1.66 17.77 -1.03
CA LEU A 7 2.97 17.75 -0.41
C LEU A 7 3.73 16.61 -1.08
N TYR A 8 4.82 16.95 -1.76
CA TYR A 8 5.66 15.93 -2.38
C TYR A 8 6.14 15.01 -1.25
N MET A 9 6.03 13.70 -1.47
CA MET A 9 6.30 12.72 -0.41
C MET A 9 7.75 12.78 0.09
N ASP A 10 8.67 13.25 -0.76
CA ASP A 10 10.05 13.56 -0.40
C ASP A 10 10.13 14.73 0.61
N ASP A 11 9.28 15.75 0.46
CA ASP A 11 9.20 16.88 1.40
C ASP A 11 8.64 16.40 2.75
N LEU A 12 7.60 15.56 2.72
CA LEU A 12 7.00 14.97 3.93
C LEU A 12 8.01 14.09 4.69
N LEU A 13 8.72 13.21 3.97
CA LEU A 13 9.78 12.37 4.55
C LEU A 13 10.94 13.22 5.07
N GLY A 14 11.31 14.28 4.35
CA GLY A 14 12.33 15.23 4.78
C GLY A 14 11.95 15.94 6.09
N ILE A 15 10.73 16.46 6.18
CA ILE A 15 10.19 17.07 7.40
C ILE A 15 10.22 16.05 8.55
N LEU A 16 9.65 14.85 8.34
CA LEU A 16 9.59 13.83 9.39
C LEU A 16 10.99 13.40 9.86
N ALA A 17 11.96 13.27 8.95
CA ALA A 17 13.34 12.94 9.29
C ALA A 17 14.02 14.05 10.11
N ILE A 18 13.80 15.31 9.74
CA ILE A 18 14.30 16.47 10.51
C ILE A 18 13.68 16.48 11.91
N GLU A 19 12.36 16.27 12.03
CA GLU A 19 11.68 16.22 13.31
C GLU A 19 12.15 15.05 14.18
N LYS A 20 12.43 13.87 13.58
CA LYS A 20 13.02 12.73 14.30
C LYS A 20 14.40 13.07 14.87
N ILE A 21 15.26 13.67 14.06
CA ILE A 21 16.61 14.11 14.50
C ILE A 21 16.49 15.13 15.64
N ARG A 22 15.56 16.08 15.53
CA ARG A 22 15.28 17.07 16.58
C ARG A 22 14.84 16.38 17.88
N TYR A 23 13.87 15.48 17.80
CA TYR A 23 13.37 14.73 18.94
C TYR A 23 14.47 13.92 19.63
N ASP A 24 15.33 13.25 18.86
CA ASP A 24 16.39 12.38 19.41
C ASP A 24 17.56 13.14 20.04
N HIS A 25 17.87 14.35 19.55
CA HIS A 25 19.17 14.97 19.81
C HIS A 25 19.15 16.38 20.38
N THR A 26 18.11 17.18 20.15
CA THR A 26 18.19 18.60 20.53
C THR A 26 17.52 18.88 21.86
N GLY A 27 16.41 18.22 22.20
CA GLY A 27 15.61 18.47 23.42
C GLY A 27 15.06 19.91 23.56
N PHE A 28 15.61 20.84 22.79
CA PHE A 28 15.39 22.28 22.82
C PHE A 28 15.55 22.89 21.41
N ILE A 29 14.84 23.99 21.14
CA ILE A 29 15.07 24.90 20.01
C ILE A 29 15.14 26.31 20.55
N ALA A 30 16.19 27.07 20.21
CA ALA A 30 16.33 28.48 20.61
C ALA A 30 16.13 28.75 22.13
N GLY A 31 16.38 27.75 22.98
CA GLY A 31 16.19 27.84 24.44
C GLY A 31 14.81 27.39 24.95
N GLU A 32 13.89 27.02 24.07
CA GLU A 32 12.58 26.44 24.44
C GLU A 32 12.63 24.90 24.36
N SER A 33 12.03 24.22 25.33
CA SER A 33 11.91 22.75 25.31
C SER A 33 11.06 22.33 24.12
N LEU A 34 11.50 21.29 23.39
CA LEU A 34 10.59 20.60 22.48
C LEU A 34 9.41 20.07 23.32
N TYR A 35 8.18 20.39 22.93
CA TYR A 35 7.02 19.74 23.54
C TYR A 35 7.03 18.28 23.07
N GLY A 36 7.02 17.34 24.01
CA GLY A 36 7.12 15.90 23.71
C GLY A 36 6.02 15.40 22.77
N ASP A 37 4.92 16.15 22.64
CA ASP A 37 3.77 15.84 21.82
C ASP A 37 3.90 16.31 20.35
N ASP A 38 4.86 17.19 20.03
CA ASP A 38 5.00 17.74 18.66
C ASP A 38 5.42 16.67 17.65
N PHE A 39 6.37 15.80 18.04
CA PHE A 39 6.89 14.76 17.16
C PHE A 39 5.86 13.66 16.83
N PRO A 40 5.11 13.10 17.80
CA PRO A 40 3.99 12.21 17.52
C PRO A 40 2.97 12.78 16.53
N VAL A 41 2.61 14.06 16.63
CA VAL A 41 1.66 14.70 15.70
C VAL A 41 2.16 14.65 14.26
N VAL A 42 3.43 15.02 14.03
CA VAL A 42 4.04 14.97 12.68
C VAL A 42 4.08 13.54 12.14
N CYS A 43 4.31 12.55 13.00
CA CYS A 43 4.25 11.13 12.61
C CYS A 43 2.86 10.72 12.13
N TYR A 44 1.80 11.05 12.89
CA TYR A 44 0.43 10.70 12.52
C TYR A 44 -0.04 11.44 11.26
N ASP A 45 0.33 12.70 11.10
CA ASP A 45 0.07 13.45 9.88
C ASP A 45 0.76 12.78 8.68
N ALA A 46 2.03 12.38 8.83
CA ALA A 46 2.76 11.71 7.77
C ALA A 46 2.11 10.37 7.37
N LEU A 47 1.69 9.56 8.35
CA LEU A 47 0.96 8.31 8.11
C LEU A 47 -0.39 8.56 7.40
N GLY A 48 -1.11 9.60 7.79
CA GLY A 48 -2.38 10.00 7.18
C GLY A 48 -2.24 10.44 5.72
N ASN A 49 -1.10 11.02 5.34
CA ASN A 49 -0.82 11.44 3.96
C ASN A 49 -0.46 10.27 3.03
N VAL A 50 -0.02 9.13 3.56
CA VAL A 50 0.35 7.97 2.72
C VAL A 50 -0.88 7.34 2.07
N ALA A 51 -1.92 7.03 2.87
CA ALA A 51 -3.13 6.40 2.38
C ALA A 51 -4.28 6.56 3.37
N ASP A 52 -5.50 6.47 2.85
CA ASP A 52 -6.70 6.34 3.65
C ASP A 52 -6.52 5.18 4.64
N SER A 53 -6.71 5.47 5.92
CA SER A 53 -6.55 4.49 6.97
C SER A 53 -7.62 4.59 8.05
N ILE A 54 -7.84 3.46 8.72
CA ILE A 54 -8.67 3.39 9.92
C ILE A 54 -7.82 2.81 11.03
N SER A 55 -7.80 3.49 12.17
CA SER A 55 -7.04 3.06 13.33
C SER A 55 -7.93 2.72 14.51
N ALA A 56 -7.40 1.90 15.41
CA ALA A 56 -7.99 1.56 16.69
C ALA A 56 -6.91 1.14 17.69
N ASP A 57 -7.11 1.50 18.95
CA ASP A 57 -6.35 0.95 20.06
C ASP A 57 -6.78 -0.50 20.32
N VAL A 58 -5.82 -1.35 20.66
CA VAL A 58 -6.11 -2.69 21.19
C VAL A 58 -6.06 -2.61 22.69
N ASP A 59 -7.24 -2.62 23.31
CA ASP A 59 -7.39 -2.69 24.76
C ASP A 59 -6.48 -3.79 25.36
N ASP A 60 -5.85 -3.48 26.49
CA ASP A 60 -4.98 -4.36 27.30
C ASP A 60 -3.62 -4.77 26.69
N CYS A 61 -3.21 -4.28 25.51
CA CYS A 61 -1.98 -4.73 24.83
C CYS A 61 -0.95 -3.65 24.47
N ASP A 62 -1.12 -2.38 24.89
CA ASP A 62 -0.24 -1.25 24.51
C ASP A 62 0.11 -1.24 23.00
N THR A 63 -0.85 -1.68 22.18
CA THR A 63 -0.68 -1.92 20.74
C THR A 63 -1.71 -1.12 19.98
N TYR A 64 -1.22 -0.37 19.00
CA TYR A 64 -2.02 0.38 18.06
C TYR A 64 -2.14 -0.37 16.73
N ILE A 65 -3.34 -0.44 16.16
CA ILE A 65 -3.55 -1.02 14.83
C ILE A 65 -3.99 0.07 13.88
N GLN A 66 -3.27 0.19 12.76
CA GLN A 66 -3.68 1.04 11.65
C GLN A 66 -3.84 0.22 10.38
N LYS A 67 -5.02 0.33 9.74
CA LYS A 67 -5.36 -0.39 8.51
C LYS A 67 -5.30 0.56 7.32
N PHE A 68 -4.31 0.39 6.46
CA PHE A 68 -4.11 1.18 5.25
C PHE A 68 -4.81 0.57 4.05
N CYS A 69 -5.58 1.39 3.33
CA CYS A 69 -6.18 1.07 2.04
C CYS A 69 -5.47 1.88 0.96
N PHE A 70 -4.51 1.29 0.29
CA PHE A 70 -3.75 2.01 -0.73
C PHE A 70 -4.60 2.29 -1.98
N PRO A 71 -4.46 3.47 -2.59
CA PRO A 71 -5.06 3.79 -3.88
C PRO A 71 -4.83 2.67 -4.91
N GLY A 72 -5.92 2.16 -5.49
CA GLY A 72 -5.87 1.10 -6.50
C GLY A 72 -5.71 -0.33 -5.96
N MET A 73 -5.51 -0.55 -4.66
CA MET A 73 -5.32 -1.87 -4.07
C MET A 73 -6.55 -2.78 -4.25
N GLU A 74 -7.75 -2.27 -4.01
CA GLU A 74 -8.98 -3.04 -4.17
C GLU A 74 -9.16 -3.50 -5.63
N GLU A 75 -9.00 -2.57 -6.56
CA GLU A 75 -9.12 -2.82 -7.99
C GLU A 75 -8.05 -3.80 -8.49
N PHE A 76 -6.81 -3.66 -8.00
CA PHE A 76 -5.71 -4.57 -8.31
C PHE A 76 -6.08 -6.01 -7.94
N TYR A 77 -6.55 -6.25 -6.71
CA TYR A 77 -6.94 -7.60 -6.29
C TYR A 77 -8.19 -8.10 -7.02
N ARG A 78 -9.12 -7.21 -7.41
CA ARG A 78 -10.26 -7.57 -8.27
C ARG A 78 -9.78 -8.08 -9.64
N LEU A 79 -8.86 -7.38 -10.28
CA LEU A 79 -8.26 -7.77 -11.56
C LEU A 79 -7.42 -9.04 -11.44
N CYS A 80 -6.69 -9.24 -10.34
CA CYS A 80 -6.00 -10.50 -10.08
C CYS A 80 -6.96 -11.70 -10.07
N ARG A 81 -8.16 -11.54 -9.49
CA ARG A 81 -9.20 -12.59 -9.53
C ARG A 81 -9.75 -12.81 -10.93
N GLU A 82 -9.86 -11.76 -11.73
CA GLU A 82 -10.25 -11.85 -13.14
C GLU A 82 -9.20 -12.61 -13.97
N TYR A 83 -7.93 -12.27 -13.81
CA TYR A 83 -6.80 -12.98 -14.40
C TYR A 83 -6.81 -14.47 -14.00
N GLY A 84 -6.98 -14.78 -12.71
CA GLY A 84 -7.02 -16.16 -12.22
C GLY A 84 -8.15 -16.98 -12.85
N ARG A 85 -9.33 -16.38 -13.02
CA ARG A 85 -10.47 -17.00 -13.72
C ARG A 85 -10.16 -17.29 -15.19
N ARG A 86 -9.55 -16.34 -15.90
CA ARG A 86 -9.19 -16.49 -17.33
C ARG A 86 -8.12 -17.55 -17.56
N ASN A 87 -7.11 -17.59 -16.68
CA ASN A 87 -5.94 -18.45 -16.84
C ASN A 87 -6.01 -19.75 -16.02
N ARG A 88 -7.15 -20.01 -15.35
CA ARG A 88 -7.36 -21.17 -14.46
C ARG A 88 -6.29 -21.30 -13.36
N VAL A 89 -5.84 -20.17 -12.82
CA VAL A 89 -4.87 -20.10 -11.73
C VAL A 89 -5.58 -19.76 -10.42
N SER A 90 -5.24 -20.47 -9.35
CA SER A 90 -5.77 -20.17 -8.01
C SER A 90 -5.30 -18.78 -7.53
N PHE A 91 -6.05 -18.15 -6.63
CA PHE A 91 -5.67 -16.81 -6.16
C PHE A 91 -4.30 -16.77 -5.47
N GLN A 92 -3.94 -17.84 -4.74
CA GLN A 92 -2.63 -17.96 -4.07
C GLN A 92 -1.48 -18.21 -5.06
N ASN A 93 -1.76 -18.88 -6.18
CA ASN A 93 -0.76 -19.15 -7.21
C ASN A 93 -0.70 -18.05 -8.29
N ASN A 94 -1.55 -17.02 -8.18
CA ASN A 94 -1.54 -15.92 -9.12
C ASN A 94 -0.21 -15.14 -9.00
N PRO A 95 0.53 -14.95 -10.11
CA PRO A 95 1.85 -14.31 -10.08
C PRO A 95 1.79 -12.88 -9.51
N TYR A 96 0.79 -12.09 -9.88
CA TYR A 96 0.63 -10.71 -9.38
C TYR A 96 0.31 -10.67 -7.88
N VAL A 97 -0.46 -11.64 -7.37
CA VAL A 97 -0.78 -11.72 -5.93
C VAL A 97 0.48 -12.09 -5.14
N ARG A 98 1.27 -13.03 -5.65
CA ARG A 98 2.54 -13.44 -5.02
C ARG A 98 3.57 -12.32 -5.04
N GLU A 99 3.70 -11.64 -6.18
CA GLU A 99 4.58 -10.48 -6.34
C GLU A 99 4.22 -9.36 -5.36
N ALA A 100 2.92 -9.03 -5.25
CA ALA A 100 2.45 -8.01 -4.31
C ALA A 100 2.72 -8.38 -2.85
N ALA A 101 2.44 -9.63 -2.46
CA ALA A 101 2.72 -10.09 -1.10
C ALA A 101 4.23 -10.09 -0.79
N ASN A 102 5.06 -10.50 -1.73
CA ASN A 102 6.51 -10.48 -1.59
C ASN A 102 7.04 -9.05 -1.45
N PHE A 103 6.57 -8.12 -2.29
CA PHE A 103 6.97 -6.72 -2.23
C PHE A 103 6.60 -6.08 -0.88
N VAL A 104 5.34 -6.24 -0.44
CA VAL A 104 4.90 -5.76 0.87
C VAL A 104 5.74 -6.34 2.00
N ASN A 105 6.01 -7.65 1.97
CA ASN A 105 6.85 -8.28 2.98
C ASN A 105 8.29 -7.77 2.94
N GLN A 106 8.85 -7.49 1.76
CA GLN A 106 10.21 -6.97 1.63
C GLN A 106 10.31 -5.57 2.24
N GLU A 107 9.38 -4.67 1.93
CA GLU A 107 9.35 -3.31 2.49
C GLU A 107 9.21 -3.36 4.01
N MET A 108 8.22 -4.12 4.53
CA MET A 108 7.96 -4.16 5.96
C MET A 108 9.07 -4.89 6.76
N ASN A 109 9.66 -5.96 6.22
CA ASN A 109 10.84 -6.61 6.85
C ASN A 109 12.10 -5.74 6.78
N GLY A 110 12.14 -4.74 5.88
CA GLY A 110 13.25 -3.79 5.80
C GLY A 110 13.30 -2.82 6.98
N ILE A 111 12.22 -2.72 7.76
CA ILE A 111 12.16 -1.90 8.96
C ILE A 111 12.80 -2.67 10.12
N ASP A 112 13.98 -2.24 10.56
CA ASP A 112 14.69 -2.81 11.71
C ASP A 112 14.01 -2.39 13.03
N SER A 113 12.85 -2.99 13.33
CA SER A 113 12.07 -2.71 14.53
C SER A 113 11.31 -3.94 15.02
N TYR A 114 11.53 -4.32 16.28
CA TYR A 114 10.75 -5.36 16.97
C TYR A 114 9.34 -4.87 17.38
N CYS A 115 9.09 -3.56 17.28
CA CYS A 115 7.85 -2.90 17.68
C CYS A 115 6.80 -2.87 16.56
N ILE A 116 7.12 -3.38 15.37
CA ILE A 116 6.24 -3.40 14.21
C ILE A 116 5.91 -4.84 13.83
N ASP A 117 4.63 -5.15 13.76
CA ASP A 117 4.12 -6.33 13.05
C ASP A 117 3.15 -5.89 11.94
N TRP A 118 2.90 -6.74 10.96
CA TRP A 118 1.99 -6.43 9.87
C TRP A 118 1.25 -7.65 9.35
N ARG A 119 0.08 -7.38 8.77
CA ARG A 119 -0.69 -8.39 8.07
C ARG A 119 -1.37 -7.82 6.84
N LEU A 120 -1.05 -8.40 5.70
CA LEU A 120 -1.72 -8.12 4.44
C LEU A 120 -3.03 -8.91 4.33
N PHE A 121 -4.16 -8.20 4.29
CA PHE A 121 -5.48 -8.79 4.14
C PHE A 121 -5.94 -8.71 2.68
N THR A 122 -6.27 -9.85 2.08
CA THR A 122 -6.76 -9.94 0.70
C THR A 122 -8.06 -10.77 0.62
N PRO A 123 -9.18 -10.26 1.16
CA PRO A 123 -10.42 -11.03 1.30
C PRO A 123 -10.98 -11.48 -0.06
N LYS A 124 -11.57 -12.68 -0.12
CA LYS A 124 -12.16 -13.26 -1.35
C LYS A 124 -13.25 -12.37 -1.97
N LYS A 125 -14.01 -11.66 -1.13
CA LYS A 125 -15.04 -10.70 -1.53
C LYS A 125 -14.82 -9.41 -0.73
N ALA A 126 -14.74 -8.29 -1.44
CA ALA A 126 -14.75 -6.98 -0.82
C ALA A 126 -16.17 -6.66 -0.32
N THR A 127 -16.27 -6.19 0.92
CA THR A 127 -17.51 -5.74 1.58
C THR A 127 -17.16 -4.57 2.47
N LYS A 128 -18.17 -3.81 2.93
CA LYS A 128 -17.97 -2.72 3.90
C LYS A 128 -17.21 -3.11 5.18
N LYS A 129 -17.13 -4.41 5.52
CA LYS A 129 -16.40 -4.91 6.72
C LYS A 129 -15.11 -5.68 6.38
N LYS A 130 -14.89 -6.00 5.11
CA LYS A 130 -13.76 -6.81 4.64
C LYS A 130 -13.31 -6.27 3.31
N TRP A 131 -12.28 -5.45 3.30
CA TRP A 131 -11.66 -4.94 2.10
C TRP A 131 -10.15 -5.27 2.12
N PRO A 132 -9.48 -5.29 0.96
CA PRO A 132 -8.04 -5.43 0.93
C PRO A 132 -7.38 -4.27 1.67
N CYS A 133 -6.48 -4.59 2.62
CA CYS A 133 -5.76 -3.60 3.40
C CYS A 133 -4.47 -4.19 3.96
N LEU A 134 -3.54 -3.32 4.32
CA LEU A 134 -2.39 -3.67 5.16
C LEU A 134 -2.70 -3.21 6.57
N ALA A 135 -2.80 -4.14 7.52
CA ALA A 135 -2.82 -3.80 8.93
C ALA A 135 -1.37 -3.72 9.43
N VAL A 136 -1.02 -2.61 10.06
CA VAL A 136 0.24 -2.39 10.75
C VAL A 136 -0.07 -2.32 12.24
N PHE A 137 0.74 -3.02 13.03
CA PHE A 137 0.65 -3.09 14.49
C PHE A 137 1.89 -2.39 15.03
N THR A 138 1.71 -1.35 15.84
CA THR A 138 2.81 -0.61 16.47
C THR A 138 2.63 -0.61 17.98
N SER A 139 3.67 -0.95 18.74
CA SER A 139 3.67 -0.77 20.20
C SER A 139 3.89 0.68 20.59
N ILE A 140 3.57 1.05 21.84
CA ILE A 140 3.84 2.38 22.41
C ILE A 140 5.31 2.82 22.32
N GLU A 141 6.25 1.87 22.27
CA GLU A 141 7.70 2.13 22.15
C GLU A 141 8.18 2.22 20.69
N PHE A 142 7.30 2.49 19.72
CA PHE A 142 7.69 2.53 18.32
C PHE A 142 8.56 3.75 17.97
N TYR A 143 9.80 3.50 17.54
CA TYR A 143 10.81 4.53 17.26
C TYR A 143 11.28 4.64 15.79
N GLN A 144 10.67 3.93 14.83
CA GLN A 144 11.08 3.97 13.41
C GLN A 144 10.01 4.58 12.46
N PRO A 145 9.43 5.75 12.77
CA PRO A 145 8.33 6.32 11.97
C PRO A 145 8.76 6.74 10.57
N VAL A 146 10.02 7.16 10.37
CA VAL A 146 10.53 7.56 9.05
C VAL A 146 10.52 6.36 8.09
N GLN A 147 11.12 5.24 8.51
CA GLN A 147 11.19 4.01 7.71
C GLN A 147 9.82 3.40 7.47
N LEU A 148 8.91 3.49 8.45
CA LEU A 148 7.53 3.03 8.27
C LEU A 148 6.80 3.86 7.21
N VAL A 149 6.85 5.19 7.29
CA VAL A 149 6.20 6.08 6.30
C VAL A 149 6.79 5.85 4.91
N GLU A 150 8.12 5.73 4.80
CA GLU A 150 8.80 5.41 3.55
C GLU A 150 8.33 4.07 2.96
N SER A 151 8.32 3.00 3.76
CA SER A 151 7.88 1.67 3.34
C SER A 151 6.41 1.68 2.87
N LEU A 152 5.53 2.35 3.62
CA LEU A 152 4.12 2.47 3.24
C LEU A 152 3.95 3.27 1.94
N TYR A 153 4.77 4.29 1.70
CA TYR A 153 4.78 5.03 0.45
C TYR A 153 5.26 4.19 -0.75
N ASN A 154 6.30 3.37 -0.55
CA ASN A 154 6.76 2.45 -1.59
C ASN A 154 5.66 1.43 -1.94
N ILE A 155 4.95 0.90 -0.94
CA ILE A 155 3.83 -0.01 -1.14
C ILE A 155 2.67 0.69 -1.89
N ARG A 156 2.34 1.93 -1.54
CA ARG A 156 1.36 2.76 -2.26
C ARG A 156 1.71 2.86 -3.74
N THR A 157 2.94 3.27 -4.02
CA THR A 157 3.46 3.46 -5.39
C THR A 157 3.45 2.14 -6.16
N TYR A 158 3.85 1.04 -5.53
CA TYR A 158 3.78 -0.28 -6.11
C TYR A 158 2.35 -0.65 -6.55
N TYR A 159 1.33 -0.50 -5.68
CA TYR A 159 -0.04 -0.86 -6.05
C TYR A 159 -0.58 -0.02 -7.21
N MET A 160 -0.23 1.27 -7.27
CA MET A 160 -0.61 2.13 -8.40
C MET A 160 0.02 1.64 -9.71
N GLN A 161 1.33 1.37 -9.70
CA GLN A 161 2.05 0.90 -10.89
C GLN A 161 1.62 -0.50 -11.32
N ALA A 162 1.48 -1.42 -10.37
CA ALA A 162 1.07 -2.79 -10.60
C ALA A 162 -0.36 -2.88 -11.16
N LEU A 163 -1.26 -2.00 -10.69
CA LEU A 163 -2.61 -1.88 -11.23
C LEU A 163 -2.59 -1.46 -12.71
N GLU A 164 -1.84 -0.41 -13.03
CA GLU A 164 -1.75 0.09 -14.42
C GLU A 164 -1.12 -0.92 -15.36
N LYS A 165 -0.07 -1.63 -14.90
CA LYS A 165 0.53 -2.75 -15.64
C LYS A 165 -0.50 -3.85 -15.91
N LEU A 166 -1.23 -4.29 -14.88
CA LEU A 166 -2.21 -5.36 -15.00
C LEU A 166 -3.38 -4.99 -15.92
N LYS A 167 -3.85 -3.73 -15.88
CA LYS A 167 -4.87 -3.24 -16.82
C LYS A 167 -4.40 -3.34 -18.27
N LYS A 168 -3.18 -2.86 -18.57
CA LYS A 168 -2.61 -2.90 -19.93
C LYS A 168 -2.46 -4.33 -20.45
N GLU A 169 -1.99 -5.26 -19.60
CA GLU A 169 -1.81 -6.67 -19.97
C GLU A 169 -3.14 -7.38 -20.22
N LEU A 170 -4.17 -7.11 -19.42
CA LEU A 170 -5.51 -7.68 -19.61
C LEU A 170 -6.20 -7.13 -20.87
N GLN A 171 -6.07 -5.84 -21.17
CA GLN A 171 -6.58 -5.24 -22.42
C GLN A 171 -5.87 -5.81 -23.65
N SER A 172 -4.54 -5.91 -23.62
CA SER A 172 -3.75 -6.48 -24.72
C SER A 172 -4.12 -7.94 -25.01
N SER A 173 -4.39 -8.71 -23.96
CA SER A 173 -4.81 -10.12 -24.09
C SER A 173 -6.22 -10.26 -24.70
N GLN A 174 -7.14 -9.36 -24.35
CA GLN A 174 -8.49 -9.32 -24.95
C GLN A 174 -8.43 -9.00 -26.45
N MET A 175 -7.65 -7.99 -26.85
CA MET A 175 -7.50 -7.63 -28.27
C MET A 175 -6.91 -8.76 -29.10
N LYS A 176 -5.88 -9.47 -28.58
CA LYS A 176 -5.29 -10.63 -29.27
C LYS A 176 -6.31 -11.76 -29.48
N THR A 177 -7.16 -12.01 -28.49
CA THR A 177 -8.18 -13.07 -28.57
C THR A 177 -9.24 -12.74 -29.64
N LEU A 178 -9.67 -11.48 -29.72
CA LEU A 178 -10.62 -11.00 -30.74
C LEU A 178 -10.04 -11.15 -32.14
N TYR A 179 -8.80 -10.70 -32.36
CA TYR A 179 -8.14 -10.77 -33.66
C TYR A 179 -7.99 -12.21 -34.17
N LEU A 180 -7.60 -13.15 -33.31
CA LEU A 180 -7.49 -14.58 -33.67
C LEU A 180 -8.84 -15.18 -34.06
N THR A 181 -9.92 -14.76 -33.41
CA THR A 181 -11.28 -15.24 -33.69
C THR A 181 -11.76 -14.73 -35.06
N GLU A 182 -11.50 -13.46 -35.38
CA GLU A 182 -11.84 -12.86 -36.67
C GLU A 182 -11.06 -13.49 -37.83
N VAL A 183 -9.77 -13.75 -37.66
CA VAL A 183 -8.93 -14.42 -38.66
C VAL A 183 -9.41 -15.86 -38.92
N SER A 184 -9.78 -16.61 -37.87
CA SER A 184 -10.33 -17.96 -38.01
C SER A 184 -11.64 -17.97 -38.80
N GLN A 185 -12.58 -17.07 -38.45
CA GLN A 185 -13.87 -16.96 -39.14
C GLN A 185 -13.72 -16.50 -40.60
N ALA A 186 -12.75 -15.62 -40.90
CA ALA A 186 -12.46 -15.19 -42.26
C ALA A 186 -11.81 -16.30 -43.11
N ALA A 187 -10.99 -17.17 -42.51
CA ALA A 187 -10.40 -18.32 -43.18
C ALA A 187 -11.45 -19.39 -43.52
N GLU A 188 -12.37 -19.69 -42.60
CA GLU A 188 -13.46 -20.64 -42.81
C GLU A 188 -14.42 -20.20 -43.92
N ARG A 189 -14.72 -18.89 -44.03
CA ARG A 189 -15.56 -18.32 -45.10
C ARG A 189 -14.92 -18.33 -46.49
N LYS A 190 -13.59 -18.42 -46.59
CA LYS A 190 -12.88 -18.51 -47.88
C LYS A 190 -12.68 -19.95 -48.35
N ALA A 191 -12.88 -20.93 -47.46
CA ALA A 191 -12.73 -22.35 -47.75
C ALA A 191 -14.07 -23.03 -48.11
N ALA A 192 -15.19 -22.31 -48.01
CA ALA A 192 -16.53 -22.74 -48.43
C ALA A 192 -16.91 -22.05 -49.76
#